data_AF-A0A2E1X6X7-F1
#
_entry.id   AF-A0A2E1X6X7-F1
#
_cell.length_a   1.000
_cell.length_b   1.000
_cell.length_c   1.000
_cell.angle_alpha   90.00
_cell.angle_beta   90.00
_cell.angle_gamma   90.00
#
_symmetry.space_group_name_H-M   'P 1'
#
loop_
_entity.id
_entity.type
_entity.pdbx_description
1 polymer ?
#
loop_
_entity_poly.entity_id
_entity_poly.type
_entity_poly.pdbx_seq_one_letter_code
_entity_poly.pdbx_strand_id
1 'polypeptide(L)'
;MTTMSGNRRLFSTAVFDIRLQISLWLLMLLLVAIPGLSQEPMIRVGITEVNPGQSFSLPLEGDWDGLVAGYSFSIGFDPDAPINNLVVDVYGTLAGSIEAEYVQEQVNPGLGTIVCGVLFDALPPFEGQTLPSLGMPQEIAFLLGDVDAGVPEQDIVFTPVDGYGDPPIMNIFIFGTVSVPVTNLESGHIEVRNPPPPEPVFIRGDVNMDTNVDLADVIYHLDYTFLDGPLPSCMDAGDANDDGISDISDAIFLLYYLFLDGAGPWVPFPNPGVDWTDDTLGCEQGL
;
A
#
# COMPACT_ATOMS: atom_id res chain seq x y z
N MET A 1 -56.90 -37.25 -66.29
CA MET A 1 -58.10 -36.85 -65.54
C MET A 1 -58.25 -37.78 -64.36
N THR A 2 -57.72 -37.31 -63.23
CA THR A 2 -58.19 -37.50 -61.84
C THR A 2 -59.00 -38.74 -61.48
N THR A 3 -58.42 -39.59 -60.63
CA THR A 3 -59.17 -40.36 -59.63
C THR A 3 -58.56 -40.14 -58.24
N MET A 4 -59.45 -39.81 -57.30
CA MET A 4 -59.21 -39.59 -55.88
C MET A 4 -59.26 -40.90 -55.08
N SER A 5 -58.78 -40.81 -53.82
CA SER A 5 -59.16 -41.65 -52.66
C SER A 5 -58.57 -43.08 -52.67
N GLY A 6 -58.02 -43.67 -51.62
CA GLY A 6 -58.07 -43.40 -50.19
C GLY A 6 -58.12 -44.76 -49.46
N ASN A 7 -57.46 -44.83 -48.30
CA ASN A 7 -57.65 -45.80 -47.19
C ASN A 7 -57.01 -47.21 -47.17
N ARG A 8 -56.29 -47.40 -46.04
CA ARG A 8 -56.31 -48.54 -45.07
C ARG A 8 -55.47 -49.79 -45.38
N ARG A 9 -54.40 -50.01 -44.57
CA ARG A 9 -54.29 -50.98 -43.43
C ARG A 9 -54.11 -52.43 -43.95
N LEU A 10 -53.14 -53.28 -43.57
CA LEU A 10 -52.52 -53.57 -42.27
C LEU A 10 -51.59 -54.82 -42.43
N PHE A 11 -50.59 -55.01 -41.52
CA PHE A 11 -49.91 -56.27 -41.12
C PHE A 11 -49.05 -57.02 -42.19
N SER A 12 -47.93 -57.71 -41.94
CA SER A 12 -47.06 -58.03 -40.78
C SER A 12 -45.85 -58.84 -41.34
N THR A 13 -44.79 -59.01 -40.53
CA THR A 13 -43.65 -59.97 -40.63
C THR A 13 -42.52 -59.64 -41.63
N ALA A 14 -41.38 -59.10 -41.16
CA ALA A 14 -40.14 -59.79 -40.70
C ALA A 14 -39.28 -60.26 -41.91
N VAL A 15 -38.01 -59.88 -42.12
CA VAL A 15 -36.79 -60.23 -41.36
C VAL A 15 -35.58 -59.57 -42.13
N PHE A 16 -34.66 -58.87 -41.42
CA PHE A 16 -33.22 -58.58 -41.71
C PHE A 16 -32.85 -57.88 -43.06
N ASP A 17 -31.92 -56.92 -43.20
CA ASP A 17 -30.79 -56.51 -42.37
C ASP A 17 -30.15 -55.19 -42.88
N ILE A 18 -29.47 -54.47 -41.98
CA ILE A 18 -28.24 -53.67 -42.18
C ILE A 18 -28.31 -52.41 -43.08
N ARG A 19 -28.56 -51.24 -42.47
CA ARG A 19 -27.59 -50.12 -42.20
C ARG A 19 -28.30 -48.80 -41.87
N LEU A 20 -28.41 -48.57 -40.55
CA LEU A 20 -28.08 -47.34 -39.83
C LEU A 20 -28.34 -45.97 -40.51
N GLN A 21 -29.55 -45.44 -40.34
CA GLN A 21 -29.77 -43.99 -40.27
C GLN A 21 -31.10 -43.75 -39.53
N ILE A 22 -31.15 -42.73 -38.65
CA ILE A 22 -32.14 -42.40 -37.59
C ILE A 22 -31.46 -42.64 -36.22
N SER A 23 -31.34 -41.71 -35.26
CA SER A 23 -31.66 -40.29 -35.13
C SER A 23 -31.27 -39.87 -33.69
N LEU A 24 -31.12 -38.56 -33.45
CA LEU A 24 -31.30 -37.85 -32.17
C LEU A 24 -30.63 -38.46 -30.93
N TRP A 25 -29.71 -37.75 -30.28
CA TRP A 25 -29.75 -37.50 -28.82
C TRP A 25 -28.83 -36.30 -28.51
N LEU A 26 -29.46 -35.22 -28.05
CA LEU A 26 -28.97 -34.25 -27.07
C LEU A 26 -27.46 -34.28 -26.80
N LEU A 27 -26.66 -33.47 -27.51
CA LEU A 27 -25.33 -33.12 -27.02
C LEU A 27 -25.53 -31.97 -26.00
N MET A 28 -26.03 -32.35 -24.83
CA MET A 28 -25.80 -31.59 -23.61
C MET A 28 -24.29 -31.66 -23.41
N LEU A 29 -23.59 -30.61 -23.81
CA LEU A 29 -22.17 -30.45 -23.51
C LEU A 29 -22.11 -30.33 -21.98
N LEU A 30 -21.82 -31.45 -21.34
CA LEU A 30 -21.55 -31.54 -19.93
C LEU A 30 -20.30 -30.69 -19.71
N LEU A 31 -20.49 -29.42 -19.29
CA LEU A 31 -19.44 -28.70 -18.59
C LEU A 31 -19.18 -29.55 -17.35
N VAL A 32 -18.13 -30.36 -17.39
CA VAL A 32 -17.53 -30.84 -16.15
C VAL A 32 -16.98 -29.58 -15.52
N ALA A 33 -17.73 -29.01 -14.57
CA ALA A 33 -17.17 -28.07 -13.63
C ALA A 33 -16.03 -28.82 -12.95
N ILE A 34 -14.79 -28.46 -13.28
CA ILE A 34 -13.62 -28.91 -12.54
C ILE A 34 -13.82 -28.31 -11.14
N PRO A 35 -14.06 -29.12 -10.09
CA PRO A 35 -14.11 -28.57 -8.75
C PRO A 35 -12.66 -28.29 -8.36
N GLY A 36 -12.25 -27.03 -8.25
CA GLY A 36 -10.89 -26.73 -7.77
C GLY A 36 -10.30 -25.35 -8.00
N LEU A 37 -10.95 -24.43 -8.73
CA LEU A 37 -10.54 -23.02 -8.72
C LEU A 37 -11.72 -22.21 -8.18
N SER A 38 -11.79 -22.06 -6.86
CA SER A 38 -12.81 -21.21 -6.24
C SER A 38 -12.46 -19.72 -6.38
N GLN A 39 -11.24 -19.39 -6.80
CA GLN A 39 -10.71 -18.05 -6.91
C GLN A 39 -9.82 -17.91 -8.15
N GLU A 40 -10.04 -16.86 -8.95
CA GLU A 40 -9.10 -16.50 -10.01
C GLU A 40 -7.84 -15.92 -9.36
N PRO A 41 -6.64 -16.40 -9.74
CA PRO A 41 -5.42 -15.91 -9.13
C PRO A 41 -5.20 -14.44 -9.48
N MET A 42 -4.62 -13.71 -8.55
CA MET A 42 -4.34 -12.28 -8.66
C MET A 42 -2.88 -11.99 -8.29
N ILE A 43 -2.30 -11.00 -8.96
CA ILE A 43 -1.08 -10.32 -8.54
C ILE A 43 -1.38 -8.83 -8.47
N ARG A 44 -1.08 -8.22 -7.33
CA ARG A 44 -1.30 -6.80 -7.05
C ARG A 44 -0.05 -6.16 -6.52
N VAL A 45 0.31 -5.02 -7.08
CA VAL A 45 1.24 -4.10 -6.42
C VAL A 45 0.45 -3.28 -5.40
N GLY A 46 0.94 -3.23 -4.16
CA GLY A 46 0.33 -2.41 -3.11
C GLY A 46 0.59 -0.91 -3.28
N ILE A 47 0.37 -0.17 -2.19
CA ILE A 47 0.60 1.28 -2.12
C ILE A 47 1.50 1.57 -0.92
N THR A 48 2.42 2.51 -1.05
CA THR A 48 3.29 2.94 0.05
C THR A 48 3.61 4.42 -0.08
N GLU A 49 3.53 5.15 1.02
CA GLU A 49 3.98 6.53 1.10
C GLU A 49 5.47 6.59 1.46
N VAL A 50 6.20 7.51 0.83
CA VAL A 50 7.63 7.73 1.08
C VAL A 50 7.97 9.21 0.94
N ASN A 51 8.84 9.71 1.81
CA ASN A 51 9.33 11.08 1.69
C ASN A 51 10.51 11.15 0.69
N PRO A 52 10.68 12.26 -0.04
CA PRO A 52 11.86 12.47 -0.90
C PRO A 52 13.17 12.22 -0.14
N GLY A 53 14.07 11.43 -0.73
CA GLY A 53 15.34 11.06 -0.11
C GLY A 53 15.29 9.93 0.91
N GLN A 54 14.15 9.24 1.05
CA GLN A 54 14.00 8.07 1.91
C GLN A 54 13.86 6.77 1.09
N SER A 55 14.13 5.65 1.76
CA SER A 55 13.88 4.31 1.23
C SER A 55 12.41 3.92 1.36
N PHE A 56 11.91 3.12 0.43
CA PHE A 56 10.57 2.55 0.47
C PHE A 56 10.59 1.02 0.45
N SER A 57 9.48 0.43 0.87
CA SER A 57 9.19 -1.01 0.76
C SER A 57 7.78 -1.18 0.23
N LEU A 58 7.65 -1.46 -1.07
CA LEU A 58 6.37 -1.60 -1.74
C LEU A 58 5.98 -3.09 -1.82
N PRO A 59 4.88 -3.54 -1.19
CA PRO A 59 4.50 -4.94 -1.23
C PRO A 59 3.98 -5.35 -2.61
N LEU A 60 4.38 -6.52 -3.05
CA LEU A 60 3.78 -7.25 -4.16
C LEU A 60 3.02 -8.43 -3.57
N GLU A 61 1.71 -8.45 -3.77
CA GLU A 61 0.80 -9.43 -3.20
C GLU A 61 0.31 -10.39 -4.27
N GLY A 62 0.17 -11.66 -3.86
CA GLY A 62 -0.51 -12.68 -4.64
C GLY A 62 -1.75 -13.16 -3.88
N ASP A 63 -2.79 -13.52 -4.61
CA ASP A 63 -3.97 -14.18 -4.05
C ASP A 63 -4.33 -15.38 -4.93
N TRP A 64 -4.47 -16.55 -4.31
CA TRP A 64 -4.69 -17.83 -5.00
C TRP A 64 -5.33 -18.85 -4.06
N ASP A 65 -5.75 -19.98 -4.62
CA ASP A 65 -6.25 -21.13 -3.85
C ASP A 65 -5.35 -22.35 -4.06
N GLY A 66 -5.05 -23.08 -2.98
CA GLY A 66 -4.21 -24.28 -3.01
C GLY A 66 -2.71 -24.07 -2.72
N LEU A 67 -1.89 -25.01 -3.20
CA LEU A 67 -0.45 -25.09 -2.96
C LEU A 67 0.32 -24.75 -4.24
N VAL A 68 1.16 -23.72 -4.16
CA VAL A 68 1.98 -23.23 -5.27
C VAL A 68 3.40 -23.80 -5.18
N ALA A 69 3.87 -24.44 -6.25
CA ALA A 69 5.23 -24.97 -6.37
C ALA A 69 6.24 -23.90 -6.83
N GLY A 70 5.75 -22.80 -7.37
CA GLY A 70 6.54 -21.64 -7.78
C GLY A 70 5.67 -20.58 -8.44
N TYR A 71 6.23 -19.40 -8.66
CA TYR A 71 5.55 -18.31 -9.35
C TYR A 71 6.56 -17.47 -10.13
N SER A 72 6.07 -16.74 -11.11
CA SER A 72 6.83 -15.66 -11.73
C SER A 72 5.97 -14.44 -11.95
N PHE A 73 6.61 -13.28 -11.93
CA PHE A 73 5.95 -12.02 -12.19
C PHE A 73 6.83 -11.12 -13.05
N SER A 74 6.16 -10.22 -13.76
CA SER A 74 6.78 -9.20 -14.59
C SER A 74 6.02 -7.89 -14.41
N ILE A 75 6.77 -6.83 -14.08
CA ILE A 75 6.25 -5.51 -13.71
C ILE A 75 6.97 -4.44 -14.53
N GLY A 76 6.22 -3.49 -15.04
CA GLY A 76 6.71 -2.29 -15.70
C GLY A 76 6.58 -1.07 -14.80
N PHE A 77 7.49 -0.12 -14.96
CA PHE A 77 7.46 1.21 -14.35
C PHE A 77 8.08 2.23 -15.30
N ASP A 78 7.95 3.52 -15.00
CA ASP A 78 8.57 4.57 -15.81
C ASP A 78 10.11 4.49 -15.72
N PRO A 79 10.84 4.30 -16.84
CA PRO A 79 12.30 4.27 -16.83
C PRO A 79 12.96 5.56 -16.31
N ASP A 80 12.25 6.69 -16.40
CA ASP A 80 12.70 7.99 -15.90
C ASP A 80 12.24 8.25 -14.44
N ALA A 81 11.66 7.26 -13.77
CA ALA A 81 11.27 7.36 -12.37
C ALA A 81 12.50 7.68 -11.49
N PRO A 82 12.39 8.63 -10.55
CA PRO A 82 13.49 9.08 -9.69
C PRO A 82 13.75 8.09 -8.53
N ILE A 83 14.03 6.83 -8.89
CA ILE A 83 14.27 5.72 -7.98
C ILE A 83 15.68 5.18 -8.20
N ASN A 84 16.42 4.97 -7.12
CA ASN A 84 17.71 4.31 -7.12
C ASN A 84 17.65 3.00 -6.33
N ASN A 85 18.66 2.16 -6.54
CA ASN A 85 18.88 0.92 -5.80
C ASN A 85 17.65 -0.01 -5.75
N LEU A 86 16.82 0.03 -6.80
CA LEU A 86 15.62 -0.79 -6.88
C LEU A 86 16.00 -2.28 -6.97
N VAL A 87 15.52 -3.05 -6.00
CA VAL A 87 15.72 -4.49 -5.90
C VAL A 87 14.40 -5.20 -5.57
N VAL A 88 14.35 -6.49 -5.87
CA VAL A 88 13.26 -7.37 -5.48
C VAL A 88 13.71 -8.18 -4.27
N ASP A 89 12.93 -8.15 -3.19
CA ASP A 89 13.15 -9.00 -2.02
C ASP A 89 12.01 -10.01 -1.88
N VAL A 90 12.34 -11.29 -2.05
CA VAL A 90 11.41 -12.41 -1.79
C VAL A 90 11.58 -12.93 -0.36
N TYR A 91 12.75 -12.71 0.26
CA TYR A 91 13.12 -13.34 1.52
C TYR A 91 12.39 -12.72 2.72
N GLY A 92 11.92 -11.48 2.60
CA GLY A 92 11.03 -10.84 3.58
C GLY A 92 9.61 -11.43 3.65
N THR A 93 9.27 -12.43 2.84
CA THR A 93 7.92 -13.00 2.74
C THR A 93 7.83 -14.43 3.30
N LEU A 94 6.62 -15.03 3.23
CA LEU A 94 6.44 -16.45 3.51
C LEU A 94 7.28 -17.33 2.56
N ALA A 95 7.52 -16.89 1.32
CA ALA A 95 8.37 -17.61 0.38
C ALA A 95 9.82 -17.75 0.87
N GLY A 96 10.35 -16.70 1.52
CA GLY A 96 11.65 -16.76 2.21
C GLY A 96 11.62 -17.70 3.43
N SER A 97 10.52 -17.70 4.18
CA SER A 97 10.36 -18.53 5.39
C SER A 97 10.24 -20.02 5.10
N ILE A 98 9.72 -20.39 3.92
CA ILE A 98 9.70 -21.77 3.43
C ILE A 98 10.93 -22.12 2.59
N GLU A 99 11.97 -21.26 2.62
CA GLU A 99 13.27 -21.46 2.00
C GLU A 99 13.20 -21.70 0.48
N ALA A 100 12.58 -20.77 -0.26
CA ALA A 100 12.60 -20.79 -1.73
C ALA A 100 14.00 -21.12 -2.29
N GLU A 101 14.12 -22.27 -2.95
CA GLU A 101 15.39 -22.84 -3.38
C GLU A 101 15.98 -22.19 -4.63
N TYR A 102 15.12 -21.56 -5.44
CA TYR A 102 15.54 -20.82 -6.61
C TYR A 102 14.77 -19.51 -6.70
N VAL A 103 15.49 -18.40 -6.62
CA VAL A 103 14.99 -17.05 -6.86
C VAL A 103 15.88 -16.43 -7.93
N GLN A 104 15.27 -15.96 -9.01
CA GLN A 104 15.95 -15.27 -10.09
C GLN A 104 15.23 -13.95 -10.36
N GLU A 105 15.72 -12.90 -9.75
CA GLU A 105 15.29 -11.53 -9.95
C GLU A 105 16.15 -10.82 -11.00
N GLN A 106 15.53 -9.90 -11.73
CA GLN A 106 16.22 -8.96 -12.59
C GLN A 106 15.44 -7.65 -12.61
N VAL A 107 16.11 -6.57 -12.22
CA VAL A 107 15.63 -5.20 -12.36
C VAL A 107 16.43 -4.53 -13.47
N ASN A 108 15.76 -3.95 -14.45
CA ASN A 108 16.38 -3.15 -15.50
C ASN A 108 15.80 -1.72 -15.49
N PRO A 109 16.41 -0.80 -14.73
CA PRO A 109 15.91 0.57 -14.60
C PRO A 109 15.83 1.31 -15.94
N GLY A 110 16.83 1.13 -16.81
CA GLY A 110 16.85 1.80 -18.12
C GLY A 110 15.76 1.33 -19.08
N LEU A 111 15.13 0.18 -18.82
CA LEU A 111 13.96 -0.29 -19.56
C LEU A 111 12.66 -0.16 -18.75
N GLY A 112 12.73 0.24 -17.48
CA GLY A 112 11.57 0.29 -16.60
C GLY A 112 10.95 -1.08 -16.36
N THR A 113 11.75 -2.15 -16.25
CA THR A 113 11.22 -3.52 -16.09
C THR A 113 11.78 -4.23 -14.88
N ILE A 114 10.93 -5.05 -14.27
CA ILE A 114 11.25 -5.96 -13.17
C ILE A 114 10.70 -7.32 -13.56
N VAL A 115 11.52 -8.36 -13.45
CA VAL A 115 11.08 -9.75 -13.60
C VAL A 115 11.63 -10.59 -12.46
N CYS A 116 10.84 -11.55 -12.01
CA CYS A 116 11.27 -12.49 -10.98
C CYS A 116 10.64 -13.86 -11.22
N GLY A 117 11.43 -14.91 -11.00
CA GLY A 117 10.95 -16.29 -10.93
C GLY A 117 11.37 -16.94 -9.63
N VAL A 118 10.43 -17.64 -8.99
CA VAL A 118 10.60 -18.31 -7.70
C VAL A 118 10.16 -19.77 -7.82
N LEU A 119 11.00 -20.70 -7.34
CA LEU A 119 10.68 -22.13 -7.20
C LEU A 119 11.04 -22.61 -5.80
N PHE A 120 10.22 -23.48 -5.24
CA PHE A 120 10.39 -23.98 -3.87
C PHE A 120 11.11 -25.32 -3.79
N ASP A 121 10.92 -26.22 -4.76
CA ASP A 121 11.48 -27.58 -4.72
C ASP A 121 12.26 -27.86 -6.02
N ALA A 122 13.32 -27.09 -6.23
CA ALA A 122 14.13 -27.09 -7.46
C ALA A 122 15.41 -27.93 -7.34
N LEU A 123 15.87 -28.22 -6.12
CA LEU A 123 17.13 -28.89 -5.83
C LEU A 123 16.90 -30.21 -5.07
N PRO A 124 17.78 -31.22 -5.26
CA PRO A 124 17.72 -32.43 -4.44
C PRO A 124 18.07 -32.14 -2.97
N PRO A 125 17.43 -32.82 -1.99
CA PRO A 125 16.40 -33.86 -2.16
C PRO A 125 15.01 -33.24 -2.31
N PHE A 126 14.28 -33.56 -3.38
CA PHE A 126 12.96 -32.98 -3.65
C PHE A 126 11.93 -33.31 -2.55
N GLU A 127 11.71 -32.41 -1.60
CA GLU A 127 10.89 -32.63 -0.39
C GLU A 127 9.42 -32.20 -0.59
N GLY A 128 9.07 -31.70 -1.77
CA GLY A 128 7.72 -31.27 -2.11
C GLY A 128 7.33 -29.94 -1.45
N GLN A 129 8.30 -29.05 -1.26
CA GLN A 129 8.05 -27.72 -0.69
C GLN A 129 7.12 -26.90 -1.60
N THR A 130 6.12 -26.26 -0.98
CA THR A 130 5.13 -25.44 -1.68
C THR A 130 4.69 -24.28 -0.80
N LEU A 131 4.33 -23.17 -1.43
CA LEU A 131 3.73 -22.02 -0.76
C LEU A 131 2.21 -22.23 -0.62
N PRO A 132 1.68 -22.28 0.61
CA PRO A 132 0.24 -22.40 0.82
C PRO A 132 -0.45 -21.04 0.66
N SER A 133 -1.69 -21.07 0.18
CA SER A 133 -2.62 -19.95 0.31
C SER A 133 -3.06 -19.79 1.77
N LEU A 134 -3.12 -18.54 2.23
CA LEU A 134 -3.70 -18.17 3.53
C LEU A 134 -5.19 -17.80 3.45
N GLY A 135 -5.81 -17.90 2.28
CA GLY A 135 -7.20 -17.49 2.04
C GLY A 135 -7.42 -15.97 2.01
N MET A 136 -6.33 -15.22 1.84
CA MET A 136 -6.29 -13.77 1.70
C MET A 136 -5.05 -13.39 0.87
N PRO A 137 -5.01 -12.20 0.24
CA PRO A 137 -3.80 -11.69 -0.40
C PRO A 137 -2.63 -11.74 0.56
N GLN A 138 -1.49 -12.26 0.10
CA GLN A 138 -0.27 -12.42 0.87
C GLN A 138 0.93 -11.93 0.05
N GLU A 139 1.92 -11.36 0.73
CA GLU A 139 3.11 -10.82 0.09
C GLU A 139 3.93 -11.96 -0.55
N ILE A 140 4.20 -11.84 -1.84
CA ILE A 140 5.04 -12.75 -2.63
C ILE A 140 6.41 -12.14 -2.95
N ALA A 141 6.54 -10.81 -2.85
CA ALA A 141 7.80 -10.09 -2.85
C ALA A 141 7.60 -8.67 -2.26
N PHE A 142 8.71 -7.98 -1.99
CA PHE A 142 8.76 -6.54 -1.78
C PHE A 142 9.64 -5.91 -2.87
N LEU A 143 9.22 -4.77 -3.40
CA LEU A 143 10.09 -3.90 -4.18
C LEU A 143 10.71 -2.90 -3.21
N LEU A 144 12.04 -2.95 -3.08
CA LEU A 144 12.80 -2.08 -2.18
C LEU A 144 13.62 -1.12 -3.02
N GLY A 145 13.67 0.15 -2.64
CA GLY A 145 14.47 1.15 -3.33
C GLY A 145 14.51 2.48 -2.59
N ASP A 146 15.19 3.45 -3.19
CA ASP A 146 15.37 4.79 -2.64
C ASP A 146 14.76 5.84 -3.58
N VAL A 147 13.98 6.77 -3.06
CA VAL A 147 13.52 7.94 -3.84
C VAL A 147 14.59 9.03 -3.79
N ASP A 148 14.90 9.65 -4.93
CA ASP A 148 15.82 10.78 -4.96
C ASP A 148 15.39 11.91 -4.02
N ALA A 149 16.38 12.58 -3.41
CA ALA A 149 16.11 13.75 -2.58
C ALA A 149 15.63 14.94 -3.45
N GLY A 150 14.67 15.72 -2.93
CA GLY A 150 14.17 16.93 -3.59
C GLY A 150 13.27 16.67 -4.81
N VAL A 151 12.82 15.43 -5.00
CA VAL A 151 11.79 15.08 -5.98
C VAL A 151 10.46 15.75 -5.59
N PRO A 152 9.73 16.35 -6.54
CA PRO A 152 8.40 16.90 -6.26
C PRO A 152 7.41 15.80 -5.86
N GLU A 153 6.33 16.17 -5.20
CA GLU A 153 5.26 15.21 -4.87
C GLU A 153 4.66 14.62 -6.14
N GLN A 154 4.63 13.29 -6.20
CA GLN A 154 4.16 12.54 -7.35
C GLN A 154 3.85 11.10 -6.96
N ASP A 155 3.12 10.40 -7.84
CA ASP A 155 2.92 8.96 -7.72
C ASP A 155 3.78 8.25 -8.77
N ILE A 156 4.53 7.23 -8.34
CA ILE A 156 5.32 6.39 -9.26
C ILE A 156 4.63 5.04 -9.36
N VAL A 157 4.05 4.78 -10.53
CA VAL A 157 3.19 3.62 -10.77
C VAL A 157 4.01 2.42 -11.22
N PHE A 158 3.71 1.27 -10.62
CA PHE A 158 4.19 -0.04 -11.01
C PHE A 158 3.01 -0.86 -11.53
N THR A 159 3.16 -1.40 -12.74
CA THR A 159 2.08 -2.11 -13.46
C THR A 159 2.55 -3.52 -13.77
N PRO A 160 1.92 -4.56 -13.19
CA PRO A 160 2.15 -5.93 -13.63
C PRO A 160 1.71 -6.09 -15.09
N VAL A 161 2.63 -6.51 -15.95
CA VAL A 161 2.37 -6.73 -17.38
C VAL A 161 3.17 -7.93 -17.83
N ASP A 162 2.52 -8.83 -18.56
CA ASP A 162 3.14 -9.99 -19.15
C ASP A 162 4.17 -9.65 -20.23
N GLY A 163 5.22 -10.45 -20.32
CA GLY A 163 6.13 -10.48 -21.47
C GLY A 163 7.34 -9.57 -21.37
N TYR A 164 7.64 -9.02 -20.19
CA TYR A 164 8.92 -8.34 -19.95
C TYR A 164 10.06 -9.35 -19.74
N GLY A 165 11.30 -8.91 -19.99
CA GLY A 165 12.50 -9.74 -19.92
C GLY A 165 12.87 -10.38 -21.25
N ASP A 166 14.09 -10.93 -21.31
CA ASP A 166 14.58 -11.73 -22.43
C ASP A 166 15.30 -12.97 -21.86
N PRO A 167 14.67 -14.16 -21.86
CA PRO A 167 13.36 -14.48 -22.45
C PRO A 167 12.17 -13.82 -21.70
N PRO A 168 11.01 -13.63 -22.36
CA PRO A 168 9.85 -12.99 -21.75
C PRO A 168 9.29 -13.82 -20.59
N ILE A 169 9.07 -13.16 -19.46
CA ILE A 169 8.46 -13.70 -18.25
C ILE A 169 6.98 -13.31 -18.22
N MET A 170 6.15 -14.24 -17.77
CA MET A 170 4.70 -14.08 -17.65
C MET A 170 4.32 -14.08 -16.18
N ASN A 171 3.22 -13.42 -15.84
CA ASN A 171 2.63 -13.48 -14.51
C ASN A 171 1.88 -14.81 -14.36
N ILE A 172 2.47 -15.76 -13.65
CA ILE A 172 1.94 -17.13 -13.50
C ILE A 172 2.12 -17.66 -12.08
N PHE A 173 1.18 -18.50 -11.65
CA PHE A 173 1.37 -19.41 -10.52
C PHE A 173 1.49 -20.84 -11.04
N ILE A 174 2.39 -21.63 -10.46
CA ILE A 174 2.59 -23.03 -10.80
C ILE A 174 1.97 -23.91 -9.70
N PHE A 175 0.97 -24.71 -10.07
CA PHE A 175 0.31 -25.67 -9.19
C PHE A 175 0.72 -27.09 -9.58
N GLY A 176 1.58 -27.71 -8.78
CA GLY A 176 2.21 -28.99 -9.13
C GLY A 176 3.01 -28.85 -10.43
N THR A 177 2.49 -29.38 -11.54
CA THR A 177 3.12 -29.29 -12.87
C THR A 177 2.34 -28.39 -13.84
N VAL A 178 1.32 -27.67 -13.38
CA VAL A 178 0.45 -26.86 -14.22
C VAL A 178 0.75 -25.39 -14.01
N SER A 179 1.12 -24.69 -15.08
CA SER A 179 1.27 -23.24 -15.07
C SER A 179 -0.09 -22.58 -15.34
N VAL A 180 -0.53 -21.75 -14.41
CA VAL A 180 -1.80 -21.02 -14.47
C VAL A 180 -1.49 -19.53 -14.65
N PRO A 181 -1.89 -18.92 -15.78
CA PRO A 181 -1.76 -17.48 -15.97
C PRO A 181 -2.59 -16.68 -14.97
N VAL A 182 -2.01 -15.57 -14.51
CA VAL A 182 -2.69 -14.59 -13.67
C VAL A 182 -3.32 -13.54 -14.58
N THR A 183 -4.65 -13.51 -14.62
CA THR A 183 -5.39 -12.54 -15.44
C THR A 183 -5.85 -11.32 -14.64
N ASN A 184 -5.96 -11.43 -13.31
CA ASN A 184 -6.22 -10.28 -12.46
C ASN A 184 -4.88 -9.63 -12.05
N LEU A 185 -4.48 -8.62 -12.79
CA LEU A 185 -3.25 -7.86 -12.57
C LEU A 185 -3.62 -6.44 -12.12
N GLU A 186 -3.28 -6.11 -10.88
CA GLU A 186 -3.62 -4.82 -10.27
C GLU A 186 -2.36 -3.98 -10.08
N SER A 187 -2.36 -2.78 -10.69
CA SER A 187 -1.30 -1.79 -10.49
C SER A 187 -1.36 -1.18 -9.10
N GLY A 188 -0.22 -0.67 -8.68
CA GLY A 188 -0.03 0.07 -7.44
C GLY A 188 1.05 1.12 -7.64
N HIS A 189 1.37 1.86 -6.59
CA HIS A 189 2.29 3.00 -6.72
C HIS A 189 2.95 3.32 -5.39
N ILE A 190 4.10 4.00 -5.48
CA ILE A 190 4.61 4.76 -4.33
C ILE A 190 4.11 6.19 -4.41
N GLU A 191 3.70 6.71 -3.25
CA GLU A 191 3.27 8.10 -3.06
C GLU A 191 4.43 8.90 -2.50
N VAL A 192 5.08 9.68 -3.37
CA VAL A 192 6.11 10.62 -2.93
C VAL A 192 5.40 11.84 -2.35
N ARG A 193 5.51 12.03 -1.03
CA ARG A 193 4.87 13.13 -0.28
C ARG A 193 5.90 13.82 0.59
N ASN A 194 5.84 15.14 0.71
CA ASN A 194 6.69 15.81 1.69
C ASN A 194 6.20 15.50 3.11
N PRO A 195 7.10 15.37 4.09
CA PRO A 195 6.67 15.30 5.48
C PRO A 195 5.92 16.60 5.83
N PRO A 196 4.95 16.54 6.75
CA PRO A 196 4.36 17.75 7.28
C PRO A 196 5.47 18.65 7.85
N PRO A 197 5.32 19.98 7.77
CA PRO A 197 6.26 20.89 8.42
C PRO A 197 6.37 20.52 9.90
N PRO A 198 7.58 20.57 10.49
CA PRO A 198 7.73 20.28 11.91
C PRO A 198 6.84 21.21 12.73
N GLU A 199 6.20 20.65 13.75
CA GLU A 199 5.41 21.46 14.68
C GLU A 199 6.31 22.51 15.34
N PRO A 200 5.84 23.77 15.42
CA PRO A 200 6.56 24.84 16.09
C PRO A 200 6.76 24.47 17.57
N VAL A 201 7.96 24.72 18.09
CA VAL A 201 8.26 24.52 19.51
C VAL A 201 8.25 25.85 20.25
N PHE A 202 7.79 25.88 21.49
CA PHE A 202 7.78 27.09 22.32
C PHE A 202 7.95 26.74 23.79
N ILE A 203 8.15 27.76 24.63
CA ILE A 203 8.04 27.64 26.07
C ILE A 203 6.74 28.34 26.48
N ARG A 204 5.83 27.62 27.13
CA ARG A 204 4.57 28.18 27.62
C ARG A 204 4.88 29.28 28.64
N GLY A 205 4.38 30.48 28.37
CA GLY A 205 4.68 31.69 29.14
C GLY A 205 5.83 32.55 28.61
N ASP A 206 6.60 32.11 27.61
CA ASP A 206 7.64 32.91 26.92
C ASP A 206 7.00 33.66 25.73
N VAL A 207 6.26 34.71 26.06
CA VAL A 207 5.41 35.45 25.11
C VAL A 207 6.25 36.29 24.15
N ASN A 208 7.42 36.74 24.61
CA ASN A 208 8.33 37.54 23.79
C ASN A 208 9.34 36.69 23.00
N MET A 209 9.33 35.36 23.19
CA MET A 209 10.16 34.35 22.51
C MET A 209 11.67 34.57 22.72
N ASP A 210 12.07 35.01 23.93
CA ASP A 210 13.48 35.24 24.29
C ASP A 210 14.12 34.07 25.06
N THR A 211 13.39 32.96 25.21
CA THR A 211 13.74 31.71 25.91
C THR A 211 13.71 31.78 27.43
N ASN A 212 13.30 32.91 28.02
CA ASN A 212 13.13 33.07 29.46
C ASN A 212 11.67 33.41 29.76
N VAL A 213 11.08 32.74 30.76
CA VAL A 213 9.76 33.11 31.28
C VAL A 213 9.96 34.05 32.46
N ASP A 214 9.79 35.35 32.24
CA ASP A 214 9.97 36.41 33.24
C ASP A 214 8.94 37.56 33.13
N LEU A 215 9.25 38.70 33.77
CA LEU A 215 8.33 39.85 33.80
C LEU A 215 8.17 40.51 32.41
N ALA A 216 9.17 40.39 31.53
CA ALA A 216 9.12 40.91 30.18
C ALA A 216 8.01 40.25 29.36
N ASP A 217 7.74 38.97 29.57
CA ASP A 217 6.62 38.24 28.94
C ASP A 217 5.27 38.78 29.35
N VAL A 218 5.10 39.03 30.66
CA VAL A 218 3.87 39.64 31.19
C VAL A 218 3.65 41.02 30.58
N ILE A 219 4.71 41.83 30.47
CA ILE A 219 4.62 43.16 29.85
C ILE A 219 4.26 43.03 28.38
N TYR A 220 4.93 42.14 27.64
CA TYR A 220 4.64 41.90 26.23
C TYR A 220 3.19 41.45 26.02
N HIS A 221 2.71 40.54 26.87
CA HIS A 221 1.33 40.04 26.84
C HIS A 221 0.31 41.17 27.02
N LEU A 222 0.51 42.02 28.05
CA LEU A 222 -0.38 43.14 28.33
C LEU A 222 -0.31 44.23 27.25
N ASP A 223 0.88 44.48 26.69
CA ASP A 223 1.09 45.45 25.62
C ASP A 223 0.31 45.05 24.36
N TYR A 224 0.39 43.79 23.92
CA TYR A 224 -0.40 43.34 22.76
C TYR A 224 -1.90 43.32 23.07
N THR A 225 -2.29 42.91 24.27
CA THR A 225 -3.71 42.75 24.64
C THR A 225 -4.43 44.10 24.75
N PHE A 226 -3.77 45.14 25.26
CA PHE A 226 -4.42 46.40 25.63
C PHE A 226 -3.87 47.65 24.95
N LEU A 227 -2.65 47.62 24.42
CA LEU A 227 -1.95 48.82 23.94
C LEU A 227 -1.64 48.78 22.44
N ASP A 228 -2.31 47.90 21.68
CA ASP A 228 -2.02 47.64 20.27
C ASP A 228 -0.53 47.33 20.02
N GLY A 229 0.11 46.63 20.98
CA GLY A 229 1.46 46.12 20.85
C GLY A 229 1.59 45.04 19.75
N PRO A 230 2.81 44.62 19.40
CA PRO A 230 3.02 43.56 18.43
C PRO A 230 2.39 42.24 18.90
N LEU A 231 1.74 41.51 17.98
CA LEU A 231 1.22 40.18 18.26
C LEU A 231 2.37 39.22 18.64
N PRO A 232 2.20 38.33 19.63
CA PRO A 232 3.12 37.23 19.86
C PRO A 232 3.29 36.39 18.58
N SER A 233 4.52 35.97 18.28
CA SER A 233 4.76 35.08 17.13
C SER A 233 4.26 33.67 17.38
N CYS A 234 4.04 33.34 18.66
CA CYS A 234 3.47 32.11 19.14
C CYS A 234 2.31 32.44 20.10
N MET A 235 1.06 32.22 19.67
CA MET A 235 -0.08 32.50 20.54
C MET A 235 -0.20 31.46 21.66
N ASP A 236 0.25 30.23 21.42
CA ASP A 236 0.27 29.16 22.43
C ASP A 236 1.24 29.47 23.59
N ALA A 237 2.32 30.23 23.32
CA ALA A 237 3.18 30.73 24.38
C ALA A 237 2.50 31.80 25.24
N GLY A 238 1.57 32.56 24.64
CA GLY A 238 0.71 33.55 25.28
C GLY A 238 -0.38 32.96 26.16
N ASP A 239 -0.88 31.77 25.83
CA ASP A 239 -1.80 31.00 26.67
C ASP A 239 -1.03 30.28 27.80
N ALA A 240 -0.62 31.07 28.78
CA ALA A 240 0.19 30.61 29.89
C ALA A 240 -0.59 29.70 30.85
N ASN A 241 -1.91 29.87 30.93
CA ASN A 241 -2.78 29.09 31.80
C ASN A 241 -3.34 27.81 31.15
N ASP A 242 -3.16 27.66 29.82
CA ASP A 242 -3.54 26.52 29.00
C ASP A 242 -5.07 26.27 28.94
N ASP A 243 -5.85 27.33 28.76
CA ASP A 243 -7.32 27.27 28.67
C ASP A 243 -7.88 27.46 27.24
N GLY A 244 -7.00 27.60 26.26
CA GLY A 244 -7.29 27.81 24.84
C GLY A 244 -7.63 29.26 24.49
N ILE A 245 -7.42 30.22 25.42
CA ILE A 245 -7.72 31.64 25.25
C ILE A 245 -6.58 32.49 25.79
N SER A 246 -5.76 33.04 24.90
CA SER A 246 -4.71 34.00 25.30
C SER A 246 -5.29 35.39 25.62
N ASP A 247 -5.48 35.68 26.91
CA ASP A 247 -6.06 36.91 27.45
C ASP A 247 -5.40 37.44 28.75
N ILE A 248 -6.02 38.40 29.44
CA ILE A 248 -5.42 38.98 30.67
C ILE A 248 -5.20 37.95 31.79
N SER A 249 -5.95 36.85 31.79
CA SER A 249 -5.82 35.78 32.78
C SER A 249 -4.44 35.10 32.71
N ASP A 250 -3.82 35.02 31.53
CA ASP A 250 -2.47 34.48 31.33
C ASP A 250 -1.39 35.35 31.94
N ALA A 251 -1.49 36.66 31.71
CA ALA A 251 -0.61 37.63 32.35
C ALA A 251 -0.74 37.58 33.89
N ILE A 252 -1.96 37.40 34.40
CA ILE A 252 -2.21 37.22 35.84
C ILE A 252 -1.60 35.90 36.33
N PHE A 253 -1.77 34.80 35.59
CA PHE A 253 -1.23 33.48 35.89
C PHE A 253 0.30 33.52 36.01
N LEU A 254 0.99 34.12 35.04
CA LEU A 254 2.45 34.29 35.07
C LEU A 254 2.90 35.13 36.28
N LEU A 255 2.19 36.21 36.62
CA LEU A 255 2.52 36.99 37.82
C LEU A 255 2.36 36.19 39.12
N TYR A 256 1.37 35.30 39.21
CA TYR A 256 1.22 34.38 40.35
C TYR A 256 2.40 33.40 40.43
N TYR A 257 2.81 32.83 39.31
CA TYR A 257 3.99 31.97 39.24
C TYR A 257 5.27 32.72 39.65
N LEU A 258 5.53 33.88 39.06
CA LEU A 258 6.79 34.64 39.23
C LEU A 258 6.96 35.25 40.63
N PHE A 259 5.89 35.72 41.26
CA PHE A 259 5.98 36.51 42.50
C PHE A 259 5.27 35.92 43.71
N LEU A 260 4.38 34.95 43.52
CA LEU A 260 3.52 34.42 44.59
C LEU A 260 3.67 32.92 44.81
N ASP A 261 4.73 32.31 44.26
CA ASP A 261 5.00 30.85 44.39
C ASP A 261 3.82 30.00 43.89
N GLY A 262 3.14 30.49 42.85
CA GLY A 262 2.06 29.80 42.16
C GLY A 262 2.57 28.58 41.37
N ALA A 263 1.63 27.77 40.86
CA ALA A 263 1.99 26.71 39.92
C ALA A 263 2.58 27.33 38.64
N GLY A 264 3.65 26.74 38.11
CA GLY A 264 4.19 27.13 36.81
C GLY A 264 3.30 26.68 35.65
N PRO A 265 3.54 27.20 34.43
CA PRO A 265 2.84 26.78 33.22
C PRO A 265 2.87 25.26 33.01
N TRP A 266 1.85 24.73 32.35
CA TRP A 266 1.89 23.34 31.90
C TRP A 266 2.92 23.16 30.78
N VAL A 267 3.18 21.91 30.41
CA VAL A 267 4.12 21.64 29.31
C VAL A 267 3.61 22.30 28.01
N PRO A 268 4.49 22.86 27.16
CA PRO A 268 5.96 22.85 27.24
C PRO A 268 6.56 23.94 28.16
N PHE A 269 7.04 23.57 29.35
CA PHE A 269 7.71 24.45 30.30
C PHE A 269 8.57 23.61 31.27
N PRO A 270 9.78 24.04 31.69
CA PRO A 270 10.50 25.25 31.29
C PRO A 270 11.37 25.08 30.02
N ASN A 271 11.34 23.90 29.39
CA ASN A 271 12.09 23.63 28.16
C ASN A 271 11.15 23.72 26.95
N PRO A 272 11.68 24.11 25.77
CA PRO A 272 10.90 24.15 24.54
C PRO A 272 10.27 22.79 24.20
N GLY A 273 9.06 22.81 23.66
CA GLY A 273 8.36 21.63 23.18
C GLY A 273 7.15 21.99 22.33
N VAL A 274 6.48 20.98 21.80
CA VAL A 274 5.22 21.10 21.06
C VAL A 274 4.07 21.34 22.03
N ASP A 275 2.94 21.83 21.51
CA ASP A 275 1.70 21.85 22.27
C ASP A 275 1.12 20.44 22.42
N TRP A 276 0.59 20.13 23.62
CA TRP A 276 -0.06 18.87 23.94
C TRP A 276 -1.57 19.03 24.10
N THR A 277 -2.08 20.27 24.10
CA THR A 277 -3.50 20.59 23.98
C THR A 277 -3.84 20.91 22.54
N ASP A 278 -4.98 20.39 22.08
CA ASP A 278 -5.53 20.73 20.77
C ASP A 278 -6.54 21.86 20.96
N ASP A 279 -6.26 23.03 20.40
CA ASP A 279 -7.14 24.18 20.41
C ASP A 279 -7.02 25.03 19.13
N THR A 280 -7.55 26.26 19.15
CA THR A 280 -7.58 27.13 17.96
C THR A 280 -6.43 28.14 17.91
N LEU A 281 -5.65 28.22 18.99
CA LEU A 281 -4.40 28.96 19.01
C LEU A 281 -3.37 28.17 18.21
N GLY A 282 -2.34 28.88 17.79
CA GLY A 282 -1.29 28.29 17.01
C GLY A 282 -0.02 29.09 17.16
N CYS A 283 1.06 28.40 16.87
CA CYS A 283 2.39 28.97 16.95
C CYS A 283 2.94 29.19 15.55
N GLU A 284 2.65 30.35 14.94
CA GLU A 284 3.11 30.63 13.57
C GLU A 284 4.64 30.59 13.44
N GLN A 285 5.34 31.05 14.48
CA GLN A 285 6.80 30.96 14.60
C GLN A 285 7.19 30.61 16.03
N GLY A 286 7.61 29.35 16.22
CA GLY A 286 8.25 28.84 17.42
C GLY A 286 9.75 29.19 17.53
N LEU A 287 10.41 28.66 18.56
CA LEU A 287 11.84 28.78 18.86
C LEU A 287 12.74 27.96 17.90
#